data_AF-A8NVK5-F1
#
_entry.id   AF-A8NVK5-F1
#
_cell.length_a   1.000
_cell.length_b   1.000
_cell.length_c   1.000
_cell.angle_alpha   90.00
_cell.angle_beta   90.00
_cell.angle_gamma   90.00
#
_symmetry.space_group_name_H-M   'P 1'
#
loop_
_entity.id
_entity.type
_entity.pdbx_description
1 polymer ?
#
loop_
_entity_poly.entity_id
_entity_poly.type
_entity_poly.pdbx_seq_one_letter_code
_entity_poly.pdbx_strand_id
1 'polypeptide(L)'
;MKFSLIAAATLATLAVASPVEIDRRQDSGYFPPISEMLYCLNPFNTAACFAANGHAEVASAAAAANFPSSSLHNGQGDAFRHCYWNARMAIYLGTARAKEIGDNHENSGNNPANEKAMDLANNATGRTIGANAAGSTKEAKYNNAQAECLRRARNGQLVTLK
;
A
#
# COMPACT_ATOMS: atom_id res chain seq x y z
N MET A 1 35.66 9.80 63.35
CA MET A 1 35.74 10.12 61.91
C MET A 1 34.32 10.09 61.35
N LYS A 2 33.83 11.22 60.82
CA LYS A 2 32.44 11.38 60.34
C LYS A 2 32.32 10.78 58.93
N PHE A 3 31.39 9.86 58.74
CA PHE A 3 30.97 9.39 57.43
C PHE A 3 29.89 10.34 56.87
N SER A 4 30.14 10.93 55.71
CA SER A 4 29.12 11.54 54.86
C SER A 4 29.30 11.00 53.44
N LEU A 5 28.49 10.01 53.07
CA LEU A 5 28.26 9.65 51.67
C LEU A 5 27.07 10.47 51.19
N ILE A 6 27.33 11.42 50.29
CA ILE A 6 26.28 12.14 49.56
C ILE A 6 25.75 11.18 48.49
N ALA A 7 24.51 10.74 48.63
CA ALA A 7 23.80 10.00 47.60
C ALA A 7 23.40 10.99 46.48
N ALA A 8 24.06 10.90 45.33
CA ALA A 8 23.62 11.58 44.12
C ALA A 8 22.42 10.80 43.54
N ALA A 9 21.21 11.33 43.73
CA ALA A 9 20.02 10.81 43.06
C ALA A 9 20.02 11.33 41.61
N THR A 10 20.40 10.47 40.66
CA THR A 10 20.21 10.72 39.24
C THR A 10 18.72 10.59 38.90
N LEU A 11 18.07 11.72 38.58
CA LEU A 11 16.75 11.70 37.96
C LEU A 11 16.89 11.11 36.55
N ALA A 12 16.47 9.86 36.38
CA ALA A 12 16.19 9.31 35.07
C ALA A 12 14.94 10.00 34.51
N THR A 13 15.13 10.89 33.55
CA THR A 13 14.03 11.47 32.77
C THR A 13 13.41 10.35 31.92
N LEU A 14 12.21 9.91 32.30
CA LEU A 14 11.36 9.09 31.45
C LEU A 14 10.97 9.94 30.24
N ALA A 15 11.58 9.65 29.09
CA ALA A 15 11.10 10.16 27.81
C ALA A 15 9.74 9.51 27.53
N VAL A 16 8.67 10.24 27.82
CA VAL A 16 7.33 9.86 27.41
C VAL A 16 7.29 10.05 25.90
N ALA A 17 7.34 8.95 25.14
CA ALA A 17 7.13 9.00 23.71
C ALA A 17 5.76 9.62 23.45
N SER A 18 5.77 10.73 22.71
CA SER A 18 4.57 11.45 22.29
C SER A 18 3.59 10.49 21.60
N PRO A 19 2.26 10.68 21.73
CA PRO A 19 1.32 9.94 20.92
C PRO A 19 1.64 10.20 19.44
N VAL A 20 1.75 9.12 18.66
CA VAL A 20 1.84 9.17 17.20
C VAL A 20 0.61 9.92 16.71
N GLU A 21 0.79 11.17 16.28
CA GLU A 21 -0.22 11.87 15.51
C GLU A 21 -0.36 11.11 14.19
N ILE A 22 -1.51 10.44 14.01
CA ILE A 22 -1.93 9.97 12.70
C ILE A 22 -2.18 11.23 11.89
N ASP A 23 -1.19 11.65 11.12
CA ASP A 23 -1.31 12.74 10.15
C ASP A 23 -2.33 12.33 9.07
N ARG A 24 -3.60 12.64 9.34
CA ARG A 24 -4.69 12.59 8.37
C ARG A 24 -4.68 13.88 7.55
N ARG A 25 -3.62 14.18 6.80
CA ARG A 25 -3.66 15.17 5.71
C ARG A 25 -2.38 15.17 4.88
N GLN A 26 -2.20 14.12 4.08
CA GLN A 26 -1.56 14.33 2.78
C GLN A 26 -2.68 14.49 1.75
N ASP A 27 -3.12 15.75 1.62
CA ASP A 27 -3.96 16.24 0.52
C ASP A 27 -3.12 16.17 -0.77
N SER A 28 -2.91 14.95 -1.25
CA SER A 28 -2.46 14.73 -2.61
C SER A 28 -3.65 15.10 -3.49
N GLY A 29 -3.54 16.15 -4.31
CA GLY A 29 -4.54 16.58 -5.29
C GLY A 29 -4.78 15.56 -6.42
N TYR A 30 -4.75 14.27 -6.10
CA TYR A 30 -5.09 13.14 -6.94
C TYR A 30 -6.60 13.11 -7.13
N PHE A 31 -7.05 13.64 -8.27
CA PHE A 31 -8.43 13.53 -8.72
C PHE A 31 -8.55 12.30 -9.62
N PRO A 32 -9.14 11.19 -9.15
CA PRO A 32 -9.28 10.01 -9.98
C PRO A 32 -10.19 10.30 -11.19
N PRO A 33 -9.99 9.63 -12.34
CA PRO A 33 -10.86 9.75 -13.52
C PRO A 33 -12.36 9.61 -13.18
N ILE A 34 -13.22 10.24 -14.00
CA ILE A 34 -14.66 10.43 -13.71
C ILE A 34 -15.40 9.12 -13.41
N SER A 35 -14.99 7.99 -14.01
CA SER A 35 -15.59 6.68 -13.73
C SER A 35 -15.14 6.06 -12.41
N GLU A 36 -13.89 6.27 -11.97
CA GLU A 36 -13.48 6.00 -10.58
C GLU A 36 -14.25 6.90 -9.60
N MET A 37 -14.42 8.17 -9.96
CA MET A 37 -15.18 9.12 -9.14
C MET A 37 -16.65 8.72 -9.02
N LEU A 38 -17.37 8.35 -10.09
CA LEU A 38 -18.79 7.96 -10.03
C LEU A 38 -19.04 6.70 -9.19
N TYR A 39 -18.15 5.71 -9.27
CA TYR A 39 -18.24 4.53 -8.41
C TYR A 39 -18.03 4.87 -6.93
N CYS A 40 -17.10 5.79 -6.64
CA CYS A 40 -16.78 6.25 -5.29
C CYS A 40 -17.74 7.30 -4.72
N LEU A 41 -18.53 7.96 -5.58
CA LEU A 41 -19.61 8.90 -5.22
C LEU A 41 -20.89 8.19 -4.76
N ASN A 42 -21.02 6.87 -4.99
CA ASN A 42 -22.05 6.09 -4.32
C ASN A 42 -21.74 6.04 -2.81
N PRO A 43 -22.64 6.51 -1.93
CA PRO A 43 -22.38 6.57 -0.48
C PRO A 43 -22.09 5.22 0.16
N PHE A 44 -22.58 4.12 -0.43
CA PHE A 44 -22.26 2.76 0.01
C PHE A 44 -20.83 2.32 -0.34
N ASN A 45 -20.18 3.01 -1.29
CA ASN A 45 -18.85 2.69 -1.79
C ASN A 45 -17.75 3.64 -1.30
N THR A 46 -18.12 4.84 -0.86
CA THR A 46 -17.22 5.93 -0.49
C THR A 46 -16.14 5.52 0.53
N ALA A 47 -16.51 4.82 1.61
CA ALA A 47 -15.55 4.35 2.61
C ALA A 47 -14.53 3.35 2.05
N ALA A 48 -14.98 2.44 1.17
CA ALA A 48 -14.11 1.45 0.54
C ALA A 48 -13.13 2.14 -0.44
N CYS A 49 -13.59 3.15 -1.17
CA CYS A 49 -12.74 3.94 -2.06
C CYS A 49 -11.69 4.76 -1.30
N PHE A 50 -12.06 5.41 -0.20
CA PHE A 50 -11.08 6.13 0.63
C PHE A 50 -10.00 5.19 1.18
N ALA A 51 -10.40 3.99 1.63
CA ALA A 51 -9.46 2.97 2.06
C ALA A 51 -8.56 2.49 0.90
N ALA A 52 -9.13 2.28 -0.29
CA ALA A 52 -8.39 1.89 -1.48
C ALA A 52 -7.37 2.96 -1.91
N ASN A 53 -7.74 4.25 -1.86
CA ASN A 53 -6.83 5.36 -2.16
C ASN A 53 -5.66 5.40 -1.18
N GLY A 54 -5.92 5.32 0.13
CA GLY A 54 -4.86 5.27 1.13
C GLY A 54 -3.95 4.04 0.97
N HIS A 55 -4.48 2.92 0.49
CA HIS A 55 -3.64 1.76 0.14
C HIS A 55 -2.82 1.98 -1.13
N ALA A 56 -3.32 2.75 -2.11
CA ALA A 56 -2.61 3.10 -3.33
C ALA A 56 -1.43 4.04 -3.02
N GLU A 57 -1.62 5.01 -2.13
CA GLU A 57 -0.56 5.90 -1.64
C GLU A 57 0.57 5.11 -0.98
N VAL A 58 0.24 4.20 -0.06
CA VAL A 58 1.24 3.34 0.60
C VAL A 58 1.98 2.45 -0.41
N ALA A 59 1.27 1.86 -1.38
CA ALA A 59 1.90 1.05 -2.42
C ALA A 59 2.83 1.88 -3.33
N SER A 60 2.42 3.10 -3.67
CA SER A 60 3.21 4.03 -4.49
C SER A 60 4.48 4.47 -3.78
N ALA A 61 4.37 4.85 -2.49
CA ALA A 61 5.51 5.19 -1.66
C ALA A 61 6.48 4.00 -1.52
N ALA A 62 5.95 2.79 -1.27
CA ALA A 62 6.77 1.59 -1.20
C ALA A 62 7.49 1.29 -2.52
N ALA A 63 6.84 1.53 -3.68
CA ALA A 63 7.44 1.32 -4.98
C ALA A 63 8.59 2.31 -5.21
N ALA A 64 8.37 3.60 -4.96
CA ALA A 64 9.38 4.64 -5.05
C ALA A 64 10.58 4.41 -4.12
N ALA A 65 10.36 3.81 -2.95
CA ALA A 65 11.42 3.47 -2.00
C ALA A 65 12.25 2.24 -2.40
N ASN A 66 11.71 1.32 -3.20
CA ASN A 66 12.33 0.01 -3.47
C ASN A 66 12.86 -0.16 -4.91
N PHE A 67 12.47 0.72 -5.83
CA PHE A 67 12.77 0.58 -7.25
C PHE A 67 13.23 1.92 -7.85
N PRO A 68 14.08 1.89 -8.90
CA PRO A 68 14.49 3.12 -9.58
C PRO A 68 13.30 3.79 -10.26
N SER A 69 13.31 5.12 -10.32
CA SER A 69 12.25 5.93 -10.92
C SER A 69 11.90 5.52 -12.36
N SER A 70 12.89 5.08 -13.13
CA SER A 70 12.73 4.58 -14.50
C SER A 70 11.86 3.33 -14.62
N SER A 71 11.66 2.58 -13.53
CA SER A 71 10.87 1.35 -13.49
C SER A 71 9.48 1.53 -12.87
N LEU A 72 9.14 2.74 -12.41
CA LEU A 72 7.84 3.05 -11.79
C LEU A 72 6.70 3.16 -12.81
N HIS A 73 7.02 3.08 -14.10
CA HIS A 73 6.05 2.98 -15.18
C HIS A 73 6.47 1.88 -16.16
N ASN A 74 5.60 0.88 -16.31
CA ASN A 74 5.73 -0.34 -17.10
C ASN A 74 6.86 -1.30 -16.70
N GLY A 75 7.60 -0.99 -15.63
CA GLY A 75 8.72 -1.80 -15.14
C GLY A 75 8.41 -2.53 -13.83
N GLN A 76 9.45 -3.07 -13.18
CA GLN A 76 9.31 -3.83 -11.94
C GLN A 76 8.67 -3.04 -10.79
N GLY A 77 9.00 -1.75 -10.65
CA GLY A 77 8.42 -0.90 -9.61
C GLY A 77 6.93 -0.66 -9.81
N ASP A 78 6.52 -0.52 -11.07
CA ASP A 78 5.11 -0.41 -11.46
C ASP A 78 4.33 -1.71 -11.14
N ALA A 79 4.87 -2.84 -11.62
CA ALA A 79 4.29 -4.15 -11.35
C ALA A 79 4.16 -4.46 -9.86
N PHE A 80 5.19 -4.10 -9.07
CA PHE A 80 5.15 -4.18 -7.61
C PHE A 80 4.05 -3.29 -7.02
N ARG A 81 3.90 -2.05 -7.48
CA ARG A 81 2.87 -1.11 -6.99
C ARG A 81 1.48 -1.71 -7.15
N HIS A 82 1.15 -2.21 -8.34
CA HIS A 82 -0.15 -2.83 -8.64
C HIS A 82 -0.39 -4.11 -7.81
N CYS A 83 0.63 -4.97 -7.70
CA CYS A 83 0.59 -6.15 -6.83
C CYS A 83 0.30 -5.77 -5.38
N TYR A 84 1.08 -4.85 -4.81
CA TYR A 84 0.98 -4.56 -3.38
C TYR A 84 -0.30 -3.80 -3.04
N TRP A 85 -0.72 -2.87 -3.88
CA TRP A 85 -1.99 -2.16 -3.72
C TRP A 85 -3.17 -3.15 -3.64
N ASN A 86 -3.27 -4.08 -4.59
CA ASN A 86 -4.34 -5.08 -4.60
C ASN A 86 -4.23 -6.09 -3.44
N ALA A 87 -3.02 -6.38 -2.96
CA ALA A 87 -2.85 -7.21 -1.78
C ALA A 87 -3.37 -6.52 -0.51
N ARG A 88 -3.05 -5.23 -0.33
CA ARG A 88 -3.56 -4.43 0.80
C ARG A 88 -5.07 -4.31 0.75
N MET A 89 -5.64 -4.01 -0.42
CA MET A 89 -7.10 -4.00 -0.61
C MET A 89 -7.74 -5.35 -0.28
N ALA A 90 -7.15 -6.47 -0.71
CA ALA A 90 -7.70 -7.79 -0.40
C ALA A 90 -7.67 -8.11 1.11
N ILE A 91 -6.62 -7.68 1.83
CA ILE A 91 -6.52 -7.84 3.30
C ILE A 91 -7.56 -6.98 4.03
N TYR A 92 -7.85 -5.77 3.54
CA TYR A 92 -8.74 -4.82 4.22
C TYR A 92 -10.22 -4.97 3.84
N LEU A 93 -10.51 -5.07 2.54
CA LEU A 93 -11.85 -5.08 1.94
C LEU A 93 -12.33 -6.48 1.52
N GLY A 94 -11.42 -7.46 1.46
CA GLY A 94 -11.68 -8.75 0.82
C GLY A 94 -11.44 -8.72 -0.70
N THR A 95 -11.25 -9.92 -1.27
CA THR A 95 -10.81 -10.09 -2.68
C THR A 95 -11.83 -9.60 -3.70
N ALA A 96 -13.12 -9.86 -3.48
CA ALA A 96 -14.18 -9.46 -4.40
C ALA A 96 -14.21 -7.94 -4.56
N ARG A 97 -14.16 -7.22 -3.44
CA ARG A 97 -14.22 -5.76 -3.45
C ARG A 97 -12.93 -5.13 -3.97
N ALA A 98 -11.78 -5.71 -3.64
CA ALA A 98 -10.49 -5.30 -4.21
C ALA A 98 -10.49 -5.46 -5.75
N LYS A 99 -11.10 -6.53 -6.28
CA LYS A 99 -11.21 -6.74 -7.73
C LYS A 99 -12.07 -5.68 -8.39
N GLU A 100 -13.24 -5.41 -7.82
CA GLU A 100 -14.17 -4.41 -8.38
C GLU A 100 -13.52 -3.03 -8.46
N ILE A 101 -12.86 -2.60 -7.38
CA ILE A 101 -12.16 -1.31 -7.34
C ILE A 101 -10.98 -1.29 -8.31
N GLY A 102 -10.12 -2.31 -8.28
CA GLY A 102 -8.95 -2.39 -9.15
C GLY A 102 -9.33 -2.43 -10.64
N ASP A 103 -10.33 -3.23 -11.01
CA ASP A 103 -10.78 -3.30 -12.40
C ASP A 103 -11.40 -1.96 -12.86
N ASN A 104 -12.14 -1.27 -11.98
CA ASN A 104 -12.68 0.06 -12.28
C ASN A 104 -11.57 1.09 -12.51
N HIS A 105 -10.51 1.07 -11.70
CA HIS A 105 -9.31 1.90 -11.90
C HIS A 105 -8.71 1.67 -13.30
N GLU A 106 -8.44 0.42 -13.67
CA GLU A 106 -7.86 0.13 -14.99
C GLU A 106 -8.81 0.38 -16.19
N ASN A 107 -10.12 0.40 -15.94
CA ASN A 107 -11.14 0.71 -16.97
C ASN A 107 -11.36 2.22 -17.15
N SER A 108 -10.96 3.03 -16.18
CA SER A 108 -11.20 4.46 -16.15
C SER A 108 -10.13 5.29 -16.88
N GLY A 109 -8.94 4.71 -17.08
CA GLY A 109 -7.84 5.34 -17.80
C GLY A 109 -7.88 5.11 -19.31
N ASN A 110 -7.15 5.97 -20.04
CA ASN A 110 -6.86 5.79 -21.47
C ASN A 110 -5.55 5.02 -21.72
N ASN A 111 -5.18 4.12 -20.79
CA ASN A 111 -3.94 3.35 -20.92
C ASN A 111 -3.99 2.45 -22.16
N PRO A 112 -2.86 2.29 -22.88
CA PRO A 112 -2.72 1.28 -23.93
C PRO A 112 -3.14 -0.11 -23.45
N ALA A 113 -3.68 -0.93 -24.36
CA ALA A 113 -4.24 -2.24 -24.01
C ALA A 113 -3.22 -3.19 -23.35
N ASN A 114 -1.94 -3.10 -23.72
CA ASN A 114 -0.86 -3.88 -23.11
C ASN A 114 -0.50 -3.41 -21.69
N GLU A 115 -0.54 -2.10 -21.42
CA GLU A 115 -0.32 -1.56 -20.06
C GLU A 115 -1.44 -2.01 -19.14
N LYS A 116 -2.69 -1.82 -19.58
CA LYS A 116 -3.87 -2.32 -18.86
C LYS A 116 -3.81 -3.81 -18.57
N ALA A 117 -3.35 -4.62 -19.52
CA ALA A 117 -3.21 -6.06 -19.31
C ALA A 117 -2.14 -6.40 -18.25
N MET A 118 -1.02 -5.66 -18.23
CA MET A 118 0.02 -5.78 -17.21
C MET A 118 -0.53 -5.40 -15.83
N ASP A 119 -1.21 -4.26 -15.72
CA ASP A 119 -1.81 -3.77 -14.48
C ASP A 119 -2.84 -4.76 -13.93
N LEU A 120 -3.77 -5.23 -14.77
CA LEU A 120 -4.79 -6.22 -14.38
C LEU A 120 -4.18 -7.56 -13.92
N ALA A 121 -3.13 -8.03 -14.58
CA ALA A 121 -2.45 -9.27 -14.20
C ALA A 121 -1.74 -9.15 -12.83
N ASN A 122 -1.07 -8.01 -12.60
CA ASN A 122 -0.40 -7.74 -11.34
C ASN A 122 -1.40 -7.47 -10.20
N ASN A 123 -2.51 -6.79 -10.49
CA ASN A 123 -3.65 -6.63 -9.58
C ASN A 123 -4.21 -7.99 -9.14
N ALA A 124 -4.41 -8.92 -10.08
CA ALA A 124 -4.88 -10.27 -9.77
C ALA A 124 -3.90 -11.04 -8.88
N THR A 125 -2.59 -10.96 -9.17
CA THR A 125 -1.55 -11.56 -8.34
C THR A 125 -1.57 -10.99 -6.92
N GLY A 126 -1.68 -9.66 -6.80
CA GLY A 126 -1.82 -8.95 -5.53
C GLY A 126 -2.98 -9.45 -4.69
N ARG A 127 -4.18 -9.58 -5.28
CA ARG A 127 -5.36 -10.08 -4.57
C ARG A 127 -5.15 -11.50 -4.02
N THR A 128 -4.52 -12.37 -4.81
CA THR A 128 -4.18 -13.74 -4.37
C THR A 128 -3.21 -13.73 -3.20
N ILE A 129 -2.18 -12.88 -3.24
CA ILE A 129 -1.23 -12.73 -2.13
C ILE A 129 -1.93 -12.21 -0.88
N GLY A 130 -2.75 -11.17 -1.01
CA GLY A 130 -3.49 -10.59 0.12
C GLY A 130 -4.47 -11.58 0.76
N ALA A 131 -5.16 -12.40 -0.05
CA ALA A 131 -6.07 -13.43 0.45
C ALA A 131 -5.36 -14.49 1.30
N ASN A 132 -4.11 -14.82 0.94
CA ASN A 132 -3.30 -15.84 1.60
C ASN A 132 -2.25 -15.27 2.56
N ALA A 133 -2.31 -13.96 2.85
CA ALA A 133 -1.30 -13.31 3.67
C ALA A 133 -1.32 -13.85 5.11
N ALA A 134 -0.19 -14.38 5.56
CA ALA A 134 0.01 -14.86 6.91
C ALA A 134 0.08 -13.71 7.92
N GLY A 135 -0.21 -14.01 9.19
CA GLY A 135 -0.09 -13.06 10.30
C GLY A 135 -1.39 -12.88 11.09
N SER A 136 -1.24 -12.61 12.38
CA SER A 136 -2.35 -12.41 13.32
C SER A 136 -2.97 -11.01 13.27
N THR A 137 -2.27 -10.03 12.71
CA THR A 137 -2.71 -8.63 12.58
C THR A 137 -2.73 -8.20 11.11
N LYS A 138 -3.53 -7.17 10.79
CA LYS A 138 -3.52 -6.55 9.44
C LYS A 138 -2.13 -6.05 9.07
N GLU A 139 -1.43 -5.46 10.02
CA GLU A 139 -0.06 -4.96 9.81
C GLU A 139 0.91 -6.08 9.43
N ALA A 140 0.88 -7.20 10.17
CA ALA A 140 1.69 -8.37 9.81
C ALA A 140 1.34 -8.91 8.42
N LYS A 141 0.05 -8.94 8.07
CA LYS A 141 -0.41 -9.35 6.73
C LYS A 141 0.08 -8.40 5.64
N TYR A 142 0.03 -7.09 5.87
CA TYR A 142 0.54 -6.10 4.92
C TYR A 142 2.04 -6.27 4.69
N ASN A 143 2.82 -6.46 5.76
CA ASN A 143 4.26 -6.66 5.67
C ASN A 143 4.62 -7.95 4.92
N ASN A 144 3.90 -9.06 5.19
CA ASN A 144 4.07 -10.31 4.45
C ASN A 144 3.69 -10.16 2.97
N ALA A 145 2.59 -9.48 2.67
CA ALA A 145 2.17 -9.22 1.29
C ALA A 145 3.16 -8.32 0.54
N GLN A 146 3.71 -7.30 1.21
CA GLN A 146 4.76 -6.45 0.64
C GLN A 146 6.01 -7.25 0.29
N ALA A 147 6.48 -8.08 1.23
CA ALA A 147 7.65 -8.91 1.03
C ALA A 147 7.47 -9.88 -0.15
N GLU A 148 6.29 -10.50 -0.27
CA GLU A 148 6.00 -11.42 -1.36
C GLU A 148 5.87 -10.71 -2.72
N CYS A 149 5.20 -9.55 -2.79
CA CYS A 149 5.15 -8.75 -4.02
C CYS A 149 6.56 -8.26 -4.41
N LEU A 150 7.40 -7.82 -3.46
CA LEU A 150 8.79 -7.45 -3.72
C LEU A 150 9.60 -8.61 -4.28
N ARG A 151 9.48 -9.79 -3.65
CA ARG A 151 10.18 -11.01 -4.08
C ARG A 151 9.81 -11.37 -5.52
N ARG A 152 8.51 -11.33 -5.85
CA ARG A 152 8.02 -11.62 -7.21
C ARG A 152 8.49 -10.59 -8.23
N ALA A 153 8.43 -9.30 -7.89
CA ALA A 153 8.89 -8.23 -8.78
C ALA A 153 10.38 -8.37 -9.12
N ARG A 154 11.23 -8.58 -8.10
CA ARG A 154 12.69 -8.75 -8.26
C ARG A 154 13.07 -10.02 -9.01
N ASN A 155 12.27 -11.06 -8.88
CA ASN A 155 12.51 -12.35 -9.55
C ASN A 155 11.85 -12.45 -10.94
N GLY A 156 11.28 -11.36 -11.48
CA GLY A 156 10.61 -11.38 -12.79
C GLY A 156 9.34 -12.23 -12.85
N GLN A 157 8.69 -12.43 -11.70
CA GLN A 157 7.45 -13.22 -11.58
C GLN A 157 6.18 -12.36 -11.64
N LEU A 158 6.33 -11.05 -11.79
CA LEU A 158 5.27 -10.12 -12.13
C LEU A 158 5.39 -9.72 -13.60
N VAL A 159 4.28 -9.33 -14.22
CA VAL A 159 4.27 -8.91 -15.62
C VAL A 159 4.87 -7.51 -15.73
N THR A 160 5.79 -7.29 -16.66
CA THR A 160 6.33 -5.96 -17.02
C THR A 160 6.33 -5.80 -18.53
N LEU A 161 6.50 -4.57 -19.02
CA LEU A 161 6.70 -4.25 -20.44
C LEU A 161 8.08 -3.64 -20.70
N LYS A 162 8.90 -3.51 -19.65
CA LYS A 162 10.29 -3.02 -19.65
C LYS A 162 11.12 -3.89 -18.71
#